data_AF-A0A7V8Z6Q5-F1
#
_entry.id   AF-A0A7V8Z6Q5-F1
#
_cell.length_a   1.000
_cell.length_b   1.000
_cell.length_c   1.000
_cell.angle_alpha   90.00
_cell.angle_beta   90.00
_cell.angle_gamma   90.00
#
_symmetry.space_group_name_H-M   'P 1'
#
loop_
_entity.id
_entity.type
_entity.pdbx_description
1 polymer ?
#
loop_
_entity_poly.entity_id
_entity_poly.type
_entity_poly.pdbx_seq_one_letter_code
_entity_poly.pdbx_strand_id
1 'polypeptide(L)' 'MRFVFTRLFYVLLAAGFVPLSLSWERPILRWVTVGYDLLLFVFIVVDYRVSRMPEDVSVKREIENRFHLGAETEV' A
#
# COMPACT_ATOMS: atom_id res chain seq x y z
N MET A 1 8.72 10.50 0.59
CA MET A 1 7.77 9.40 0.87
C MET A 1 8.54 8.23 1.42
N ARG A 2 8.56 8.05 2.75
CA ARG A 2 9.19 6.86 3.33
C ARG A 2 8.18 5.72 3.12
N PHE A 3 8.43 4.84 2.15
CA PHE A 3 7.69 3.59 2.01
C PHE A 3 8.00 2.76 3.26
N VAL A 4 7.28 3.01 4.35
CA VAL A 4 7.38 2.24 5.59
C VAL A 4 6.46 1.06 5.40
N PHE A 5 6.93 0.04 4.69
CA PHE A 5 6.33 -1.27 4.79
C PHE A 5 6.37 -1.67 6.27
N THR A 6 5.21 -1.70 6.90
CA THR A 6 5.09 -2.02 8.31
C THR A 6 5.41 -3.50 8.52
N ARG A 7 5.81 -3.92 9.72
CA ARG A 7 5.99 -5.37 10.02
C ARG A 7 4.75 -6.18 9.63
N LEU A 8 3.56 -5.59 9.82
CA LEU A 8 2.30 -6.20 9.43
C LEU A 8 2.22 -6.49 7.93
N PHE A 9 2.71 -5.58 7.07
CA PHE A 9 2.79 -5.80 5.63
C PHE A 9 3.60 -7.06 5.30
N TYR A 10 4.79 -7.22 5.89
CA TYR A 10 5.62 -8.41 5.64
C TYR A 10 4.99 -9.70 6.15
N VAL A 11 4.28 -9.65 7.28
CA VAL A 11 3.53 -10.80 7.82
C VAL A 11 2.39 -11.18 6.87
N LEU A 12 1.61 -10.21 6.39
CA LEU A 12 0.50 -10.44 5.46
C LEU A 12 0.98 -10.95 4.10
N LEU A 13 2.13 -10.44 3.63
CA LEU A 13 2.77 -10.91 2.39
C LEU A 13 3.24 -12.36 2.53
N ALA A 14 3.94 -12.70 3.63
CA ALA A 14 4.38 -14.06 3.89
C ALA A 14 3.18 -15.02 4.04
N ALA A 15 2.12 -14.60 4.74
CA ALA A 15 0.90 -15.37 4.88
C ALA A 15 0.15 -15.58 3.56
N GLY A 16 0.28 -14.68 2.57
CA GLY A 16 -0.24 -14.88 1.21
C GLY A 16 0.61 -15.85 0.37
N PHE A 17 1.93 -15.88 0.58
CA PHE A 17 2.81 -16.82 -0.12
C PHE A 17 2.57 -18.28 0.28
N VAL A 18 2.22 -18.56 1.54
CA VAL A 18 1.97 -19.93 2.04
C VAL A 18 0.87 -20.67 1.26
N PRO A 19 -0.38 -20.17 1.14
CA PRO A 19 -1.43 -20.82 0.38
C PRO A 19 -1.13 -20.85 -1.12
N LEU A 20 -0.47 -19.81 -1.67
CA LEU A 20 -0.05 -19.79 -3.07
C LEU A 20 0.93 -20.94 -3.37
N SER A 21 1.94 -21.14 -2.53
CA SER A 21 2.91 -22.24 -2.65
C SER A 21 2.26 -23.61 -2.48
N LEU A 22 1.29 -23.75 -1.58
CA LEU A 22 0.54 -25.01 -1.37
C LEU A 22 -0.49 -25.29 -2.47
N SER A 23 -0.91 -24.29 -3.24
CA SER A 23 -1.95 -24.44 -4.28
C SER A 23 -1.50 -25.16 -5.56
N TRP A 24 -0.20 -25.41 -5.71
CA TRP A 24 0.37 -26.03 -6.92
C TRP A 24 -0.10 -27.47 -7.14
N GLU A 25 -0.37 -28.23 -6.07
CA GLU A 25 -0.76 -29.65 -6.18
C GLU A 25 -2.25 -29.91 -5.91
N ARG A 26 -3.00 -28.92 -5.39
CA ARG A 26 -4.39 -29.12 -4.96
C ARG A 26 -5.32 -28.02 -5.47
N PRO A 27 -6.25 -28.33 -6.40
CA PRO A 27 -7.12 -27.32 -7.02
C PRO A 27 -8.06 -26.62 -6.03
N ILE A 28 -8.41 -27.27 -4.91
CA ILE A 28 -9.22 -26.67 -3.83
C ILE A 28 -8.52 -25.51 -3.13
N LEU A 29 -7.18 -25.56 -3.04
CA LEU A 29 -6.39 -24.51 -2.39
C LEU A 29 -6.33 -23.22 -3.22
N ARG A 30 -6.61 -23.27 -4.53
CA ARG A 30 -6.73 -22.05 -5.35
C ARG A 30 -7.84 -21.13 -4.87
N TRP A 31 -8.99 -21.69 -4.50
CA TRP A 31 -10.12 -20.91 -3.98
C TRP A 31 -9.82 -20.33 -2.60
N VAL A 32 -9.02 -21.03 -1.80
CA VAL A 32 -8.52 -20.52 -0.51
C VAL A 32 -7.63 -19.30 -0.74
N THR A 33 -6.73 -19.33 -1.72
CA THR A 33 -5.87 -18.18 -2.06
C THR A 33 -6.70 -16.99 -2.54
N VAL A 34 -7.69 -17.20 -3.42
CA VAL A 34 -8.60 -16.14 -3.86
C VAL A 34 -9.37 -15.54 -2.68
N GLY A 35 -9.86 -16.37 -1.76
CA GLY A 35 -10.55 -15.90 -0.55
C GLY A 35 -9.63 -15.09 0.36
N TYR A 36 -8.38 -15.52 0.52
CA TYR A 36 -7.37 -14.80 1.29
C TYR A 36 -7.09 -13.41 0.69
N ASP A 37 -6.87 -13.33 -0.61
CA ASP A 37 -6.60 -12.06 -1.30
C ASP A 37 -7.79 -11.09 -1.17
N LEU A 38 -9.01 -11.61 -1.31
CA LEU A 38 -10.24 -10.83 -1.18
C LEU A 38 -10.42 -10.27 0.24
N LEU A 39 -10.11 -11.08 1.27
CA LEU A 39 -10.07 -10.61 2.65
C LEU A 39 -9.02 -9.52 2.85
N LEU A 40 -7.84 -9.68 2.26
CA LEU A 40 -6.74 -8.71 2.38
C LEU A 40 -7.14 -7.35 1.79
N PHE A 41 -7.83 -7.35 0.65
CA PHE A 41 -8.42 -6.13 0.09
C PHE A 41 -9.47 -5.49 1.01
N VAL A 42 -10.35 -6.29 1.61
CA VAL A 42 -11.33 -5.78 2.58
C VAL A 42 -10.63 -5.15 3.78
N PHE A 43 -9.59 -5.79 4.32
CA PHE A 43 -8.80 -5.24 5.43
C PHE A 43 -8.14 -3.91 5.07
N ILE A 44 -7.55 -3.77 3.88
CA ILE A 44 -6.96 -2.49 3.43
C ILE A 44 -8.02 -1.39 3.38
N VAL A 45 -9.20 -1.69 2.85
CA VAL A 45 -10.29 -0.72 2.74
C VAL A 45 -10.81 -0.30 4.11
N VAL A 46 -10.94 -1.24 5.05
CA VAL A 46 -11.34 -0.95 6.43
C VAL A 46 -10.27 -0.12 7.13
N ASP A 47 -9.00 -0.52 7.03
CA ASP A 47 -7.88 0.20 7.63
C ASP A 47 -7.80 1.64 7.10
N TYR A 48 -7.94 1.84 5.79
CA TYR A 48 -7.98 3.17 5.19
C TYR A 48 -9.13 4.05 5.73
N ARG A 49 -10.31 3.46 5.98
CA ARG A 49 -11.45 4.21 6.51
C ARG A 49 -11.35 4.51 8.01
N VAL A 50 -10.71 3.62 8.77
CA VAL A 50 -10.57 3.74 10.23
C VAL A 50 -9.35 4.58 10.61
N SER A 51 -8.26 4.47 9.86
CA SER A 51 -7.05 5.26 10.07
C SER A 51 -7.32 6.73 9.77
N ARG A 52 -7.54 7.51 10.83
CA ARG A 52 -7.54 8.97 10.74
C ARG A 52 -6.09 9.45 10.59
N MET A 53 -5.89 10.36 9.64
CA MET A 53 -4.62 11.06 9.51
C MET A 53 -4.37 11.83 10.82
N PRO A 54 -3.19 11.70 11.46
CA PRO A 54 -2.91 12.44 12.68
C PRO A 54 -3.03 13.93 12.38
N GLU A 55 -3.79 14.66 13.20
CA GLU A 55 -4.11 16.09 12.98
C GLU A 55 -2.85 16.97 12.87
N ASP A 56 -1.74 16.55 13.50
CA ASP A 56 -0.45 17.25 13.47
C ASP A 56 0.41 16.98 12.23
N VAL A 57 -0.01 16.12 11.31
CA VAL A 57 0.79 15.78 10.11
C VAL A 57 0.27 16.53 8.90
N SER A 58 0.84 17.72 8.66
CA SER A 58 0.64 18.50 7.44
C SER A 58 1.50 17.95 6.29
N VAL A 59 0.88 17.32 5.30
CA VAL A 59 1.55 16.93 4.05
C VAL A 59 1.52 18.10 3.06
N LYS A 60 2.63 18.84 2.96
CA LYS A 60 2.84 19.83 1.90
C LYS A 60 3.55 19.17 0.73
N ARG A 61 2.97 19.29 -0.46
CA ARG A 61 3.62 18.89 -1.71
C ARG A 61 4.27 20.14 -2.31
N GLU A 62 5.57 20.31 -2.10
CA GLU A 62 6.34 21.26 -2.91
C GLU A 62 6.53 20.66 -4.29
N ILE A 63 5.82 21.23 -5.26
CA ILE A 63 6.14 21.05 -6.66
C ILE A 63 7.10 22.19 -6.95
N GLU A 64 8.39 21.89 -7.10
CA GLU A 64 9.33 22.86 -7.66
C GLU A 64 8.72 23.39 -8.96
N ASN A 65 8.58 24.71 -9.05
CA ASN A 65 8.12 25.43 -10.23
C ASN A 65 9.09 25.13 -11.38
N ARG A 66 8.93 23.98 -12.03
CA ARG A 66 9.61 23.67 -13.28
C ARG A 66 8.99 24.51 -14.37
N PHE A 67 9.66 25.63 -14.61
CA PHE A 67 9.66 26.43 -15.83
C PHE A 67 8.33 27.12 -16.15
N HIS A 68 8.06 28.21 -15.43
CA HIS A 68 7.35 29.32 -16.05
C HIS A 68 8.33 30.05 -16.98
N LEU A 69 8.08 30.02 -18.29
CA LEU A 69 8.78 30.86 -19.27
C LEU A 69 8.57 32.34 -18.88
N GLY A 70 9.63 33.00 -18.41
CA GLY A 70 9.61 34.42 -18.02
C GLY A 70 9.73 34.72 -16.52
N ALA A 71 10.07 33.74 -15.66
CA ALA A 71 10.39 34.05 -14.26
C ALA A 71 11.72 34.84 -14.16
N GLU A 72 11.72 35.93 -13.40
CA GLU A 72 12.90 36.76 -13.16
C GLU A 72 13.96 35.97 -12.40
N THR A 73 15.13 35.80 -13.01
CA THR A 73 16.32 35.26 -12.36
C THR A 73 17.03 36.37 -11.60
N GLU A 74 17.14 36.22 -10.28
CA GLU A 74 18.11 36.97 -9.47
C GLU A 74 19.52 36.47 -9.84
N VAL A 75 20.29 37.30 -10.52
CA VAL A 75 21.74 37.13 -10.77
C VAL A 75 22.55 37.78 -9.67
#